data_AF-A0A2T4B728-F1
#
_entry.id   AF-A0A2T4B728-F1
#
_cell.length_a   1.000
_cell.length_b   1.000
_cell.length_c   1.000
_cell.angle_alpha   90.00
_cell.angle_beta   90.00
_cell.angle_gamma   90.00
#
_symmetry.space_group_name_H-M   'P 1'
#
loop_
_entity.id
_entity.type
_entity.pdbx_description
1 polymer ?
#
loop_
_entity_poly.entity_id
_entity_poly.type
_entity_poly.pdbx_seq_one_letter_code
_entity_poly.pdbx_strand_id
1 'polypeptide(L)'
;TVYLSTLPYGCIPDNLVDFFHQFLTHANTQWSELCSKAGEWLSRRREGQLMSQGKDPQTMDDLAKDARKLADLRRSLASQISEARMFMNKPSIRREPYESRKKLLKYLEEEFEPGVTKRLDELDQIARDLLQIVS
;
A
#
# COMPACT_ATOMS: atom_id res chain seq x y z
N THR A 1 -34.00 21.53 0.15
CA THR A 1 -32.62 22.02 0.01
C THR A 1 -31.71 20.82 -0.07
N VAL A 2 -31.08 20.57 -1.22
CA VAL A 2 -30.21 19.41 -1.42
C VAL A 2 -28.83 19.78 -0.89
N TYR A 3 -28.42 19.14 0.22
CA TYR A 3 -27.05 19.28 0.74
C TYR A 3 -26.15 18.35 -0.07
N LEU A 4 -25.37 18.92 -0.99
CA LEU A 4 -24.28 18.23 -1.67
C LEU A 4 -23.03 18.31 -0.79
N SER A 5 -22.63 17.17 -0.24
CA SER A 5 -21.37 17.04 0.48
C SER A 5 -20.21 17.09 -0.50
N THR A 6 -19.21 17.93 -0.24
CA THR A 6 -17.93 17.97 -0.98
C THR A 6 -16.91 16.98 -0.42
N LEU A 7 -17.30 16.15 0.56
CA LEU A 7 -16.42 15.11 1.10
C LEU A 7 -16.37 13.93 0.14
N PRO A 8 -15.16 13.39 -0.16
CA PRO A 8 -15.01 12.25 -1.06
C PRO A 8 -15.71 10.97 -0.54
N TYR A 9 -16.00 10.91 0.77
CA TYR A 9 -16.86 9.91 1.40
C TYR A 9 -17.96 10.65 2.19
N GLY A 10 -19.11 10.87 1.56
CA GLY A 10 -20.21 11.67 2.10
C GLY A 10 -21.19 10.91 3.00
N CYS A 11 -21.03 9.59 3.16
CA CYS A 11 -21.92 8.77 3.98
C CYS A 11 -21.35 8.63 5.40
N ILE A 12 -22.14 9.01 6.40
CA ILE A 12 -21.84 8.66 7.80
C ILE A 12 -21.89 7.14 7.89
N PRO A 13 -20.85 6.46 8.42
CA PRO A 13 -20.85 5.02 8.53
C PRO A 13 -21.99 4.53 9.43
N ASP A 14 -22.64 3.44 9.02
CA ASP A 14 -23.76 2.87 9.77
C ASP A 14 -23.31 2.26 11.11
N ASN A 15 -22.05 1.83 11.20
CA ASN A 15 -21.44 1.25 12.39
C ASN A 15 -19.90 1.28 12.33
N LEU A 16 -19.25 0.80 13.38
CA LEU A 16 -17.79 0.78 13.49
C LEU A 16 -17.11 -0.12 12.44
N VAL A 17 -17.77 -1.18 12.00
CA VAL A 17 -17.26 -2.09 10.97
C VAL A 17 -17.30 -1.41 9.61
N ASP A 18 -18.38 -0.70 9.29
CA ASP A 18 -18.49 0.08 8.05
C ASP A 18 -17.44 1.20 8.00
N PHE A 19 -17.25 1.92 9.12
CA PHE A 19 -16.19 2.93 9.23
C PHE A 19 -14.81 2.33 8.97
N PHE A 20 -14.50 1.19 9.59
CA PHE A 20 -13.20 0.54 9.41
C PHE A 20 -13.01 -0.01 7.99
N HIS A 21 -14.08 -0.49 7.36
CA HIS A 21 -14.05 -0.89 5.96
C HIS A 21 -13.68 0.29 5.05
N GLN A 22 -14.38 1.43 5.20
CA GLN A 22 -14.07 2.65 4.45
C GLN A 22 -12.63 3.12 4.69
N PHE A 23 -12.14 3.06 5.94
CA PHE A 23 -10.76 3.36 6.28
C PHE A 23 -9.77 2.46 5.54
N LEU A 24 -9.97 1.13 5.54
CA LEU A 24 -9.11 0.20 4.82
C LEU A 24 -9.16 0.42 3.31
N THR A 25 -10.34 0.71 2.75
CA THR A 25 -10.47 1.06 1.33
C THR A 25 -9.66 2.31 0.99
N HIS A 26 -9.78 3.36 1.79
CA HIS A 26 -8.99 4.57 1.60
C HIS A 26 -7.48 4.30 1.73
N ALA A 27 -7.07 3.53 2.73
CA ALA A 27 -5.68 3.13 2.91
C ALA A 27 -5.17 2.33 1.69
N ASN A 28 -5.99 1.48 1.07
CA ASN A 28 -5.62 0.72 -0.12
C ASN A 28 -5.38 1.65 -1.32
N THR A 29 -6.23 2.66 -1.47
CA THR A 29 -6.05 3.71 -2.49
C THR A 29 -4.73 4.45 -2.27
N GLN A 30 -4.44 4.86 -1.04
CA GLN A 30 -3.19 5.56 -0.71
C GLN A 30 -1.96 4.67 -0.94
N TRP A 31 -2.02 3.40 -0.58
CA TRP A 31 -0.97 2.42 -0.91
C TRP A 31 -0.79 2.25 -2.41
N SER A 32 -1.88 2.21 -3.17
CA SER A 32 -1.84 2.09 -4.63
C SER A 32 -1.19 3.31 -5.29
N GLU A 33 -1.55 4.51 -4.85
CA GLU A 33 -0.94 5.77 -5.32
C GLU A 33 0.55 5.84 -4.97
N LEU A 34 0.91 5.45 -3.75
CA LEU A 34 2.31 5.39 -3.31
C LEU A 34 3.11 4.42 -4.18
N CYS A 35 2.59 3.20 -4.39
CA CYS A 35 3.26 2.20 -5.22
C CYS A 35 3.38 2.66 -6.69
N SER A 36 2.35 3.29 -7.25
CA SER A 36 2.40 3.85 -8.61
C SER A 36 3.51 4.90 -8.74
N LYS A 37 3.58 5.86 -7.81
CA LYS A 37 4.63 6.90 -7.80
C LYS A 37 6.03 6.32 -7.64
N ALA A 38 6.18 5.30 -6.78
CA ALA A 38 7.45 4.60 -6.62
C ALA A 38 7.85 3.87 -7.90
N GLY A 39 6.90 3.23 -8.59
CA GLY A 39 7.11 2.55 -9.86
C GLY A 39 7.56 3.51 -10.95
N GLU A 40 6.84 4.63 -11.14
CA GLU A 40 7.22 5.69 -12.08
C GLU A 40 8.64 6.21 -11.83
N TRP A 41 8.99 6.40 -10.55
CA TRP A 41 10.30 6.92 -10.18
C TRP A 41 11.42 5.90 -10.46
N LEU A 42 11.20 4.60 -10.19
CA LEU A 42 12.12 3.53 -10.59
C LEU A 42 12.25 3.42 -12.12
N SER A 43 11.15 3.54 -12.87
CA SER A 43 11.17 3.55 -14.33
C SER A 43 11.98 4.71 -14.89
N ARG A 44 11.83 5.92 -14.35
CA ARG A 44 12.65 7.09 -14.76
C ARG A 44 14.13 6.86 -14.49
N ARG A 45 14.47 6.22 -13.37
CA ARG A 45 15.86 5.87 -13.10
C ARG A 45 16.39 4.86 -14.11
N ARG A 46 15.59 3.86 -14.51
CA ARG A 46 15.95 2.91 -15.57
C ARG A 46 16.32 3.61 -16.86
N GLU A 47 15.48 4.55 -17.29
CA GLU A 47 15.72 5.35 -18.48
C GLU A 47 17.01 6.17 -18.36
N GLY A 48 17.22 6.86 -17.22
CA GLY A 48 18.45 7.59 -16.94
C GLY A 48 19.71 6.72 -16.97
N GLN A 49 19.62 5.47 -16.50
CA GLN A 49 20.73 4.51 -16.58
C GLN A 49 21.04 4.09 -18.01
N LEU A 50 20.02 3.79 -18.80
CA LEU A 50 20.21 3.44 -20.21
C LEU A 50 20.83 4.60 -20.99
N MET A 51 20.39 5.83 -20.73
CA MET A 51 20.93 7.05 -21.36
C MET A 51 22.37 7.34 -20.95
N SER A 52 22.75 7.05 -19.70
CA SER A 52 24.11 7.22 -19.19
C SER A 52 25.04 6.02 -19.47
N GLN A 53 24.58 5.02 -20.23
CA GLN A 53 25.31 3.78 -20.50
C GLN A 53 25.80 3.06 -19.22
N GLY A 54 25.04 3.17 -18.12
CA GLY A 54 25.40 2.57 -16.83
C GLY A 54 26.59 3.22 -16.13
N LYS A 55 27.04 4.40 -16.57
CA LYS A 55 28.25 5.07 -16.03
C LYS A 55 27.96 6.08 -14.92
N ASP A 56 26.72 6.20 -14.46
CA ASP A 56 26.40 7.09 -13.35
C ASP A 56 26.83 6.45 -12.01
N PRO A 57 27.86 6.99 -11.34
CA PRO A 57 28.38 6.40 -10.11
C PRO A 57 27.43 6.56 -8.91
N GLN A 58 26.41 7.44 -8.98
CA GLN A 58 25.46 7.62 -7.87
C GLN A 58 24.40 6.53 -7.83
N THR A 59 24.17 5.83 -8.94
CA THR A 59 23.09 4.86 -9.14
C THR A 59 23.00 3.78 -8.06
N MET A 60 24.15 3.22 -7.65
CA MET A 60 24.19 2.13 -6.69
C MET A 60 23.74 2.58 -5.30
N ASP A 61 24.23 3.73 -4.83
CA ASP A 61 23.82 4.32 -3.54
C ASP A 61 22.33 4.65 -3.54
N ASP A 62 21.87 5.14 -4.68
CA ASP A 62 20.51 5.57 -4.88
C ASP A 62 19.55 4.37 -4.92
N LEU A 63 19.91 3.28 -5.60
CA LEU A 63 19.17 2.00 -5.57
C LEU A 63 19.16 1.37 -4.18
N ALA A 64 20.28 1.45 -3.45
CA ALA A 64 20.36 0.94 -2.07
C ALA A 64 19.40 1.71 -1.15
N LYS A 65 19.26 3.03 -1.32
CA LYS A 65 18.26 3.83 -0.58
C LYS A 65 16.84 3.37 -0.87
N ASP A 66 16.53 2.96 -2.11
CA ASP A 66 15.17 2.53 -2.45
C ASP A 66 14.85 1.14 -1.96
N ALA A 67 15.80 0.22 -2.06
CA ALA A 67 15.68 -1.09 -1.42
C ALA A 67 15.42 -0.95 0.08
N ARG A 68 16.11 -0.01 0.74
CA ARG A 68 15.84 0.32 2.15
C ARG A 68 14.43 0.88 2.36
N LYS A 69 13.99 1.84 1.54
CA LYS A 69 12.62 2.40 1.64
C LYS A 69 11.55 1.33 1.42
N LEU A 70 11.72 0.45 0.44
CA LEU A 70 10.81 -0.67 0.18
C LEU A 70 10.74 -1.63 1.38
N ALA A 71 11.87 -1.92 2.03
CA ALA A 71 11.90 -2.71 3.25
C ALA A 71 11.16 -2.01 4.41
N ASP A 72 11.32 -0.69 4.57
CA ASP A 72 10.60 0.08 5.58
C ASP A 72 9.08 0.16 5.30
N LEU A 73 8.67 0.24 4.03
CA LEU A 73 7.27 0.15 3.62
C LEU A 73 6.67 -1.22 3.94
N ARG A 74 7.40 -2.32 3.68
CA ARG A 74 6.95 -3.67 4.06
C ARG A 74 6.77 -3.81 5.56
N ARG A 75 7.70 -3.29 6.36
CA ARG A 75 7.58 -3.30 7.82
C ARG A 75 6.34 -2.52 8.27
N SER A 76 6.10 -1.37 7.64
CA SER A 76 4.93 -0.53 7.93
C SER A 76 3.63 -1.24 7.59
N LEU A 77 3.54 -1.89 6.42
CA LEU A 77 2.39 -2.70 6.03
C LEU A 77 2.15 -3.84 7.03
N ALA A 78 3.18 -4.63 7.36
CA ALA A 78 3.05 -5.73 8.33
C ALA A 78 2.54 -5.25 9.69
N SER A 79 3.04 -4.10 10.16
CA SER A 79 2.55 -3.47 11.39
C SER A 79 1.08 -3.04 11.26
N GLN A 80 0.69 -2.41 10.16
CA GLN A 80 -0.69 -1.99 9.92
C GLN A 80 -1.66 -3.18 9.85
N ILE A 81 -1.28 -4.28 9.20
CA ILE A 81 -2.08 -5.51 9.15
C ILE A 81 -2.24 -6.10 10.55
N SER A 82 -1.16 -6.15 11.33
CA SER A 82 -1.21 -6.61 12.72
C SER A 82 -2.18 -5.79 13.56
N GLU A 83 -2.06 -4.45 13.49
CA GLU A 83 -2.96 -3.52 14.19
C GLU A 83 -4.41 -3.66 13.71
N ALA A 84 -4.65 -3.85 12.40
CA ALA A 84 -5.98 -4.08 11.86
C ALA A 84 -6.61 -5.37 12.40
N ARG A 85 -5.84 -6.47 12.47
CA ARG A 85 -6.28 -7.73 13.08
C ARG A 85 -6.55 -7.56 14.58
N MET A 86 -5.75 -6.79 15.30
CA MET A 86 -5.99 -6.47 16.70
C MET A 86 -7.27 -5.63 16.89
N PHE A 87 -7.49 -4.65 16.02
CA PHE A 87 -8.70 -3.84 16.02
C PHE A 87 -9.96 -4.69 15.82
N MET A 88 -9.93 -5.64 14.88
CA MET A 88 -11.03 -6.59 14.64
C MET A 88 -11.38 -7.45 15.86
N ASN A 89 -10.42 -7.64 16.77
CA ASN A 89 -10.60 -8.41 17.98
C ASN A 89 -11.13 -7.60 19.17
N LYS A 90 -11.26 -6.27 19.06
CA LYS A 90 -11.75 -5.42 20.16
C LYS A 90 -13.19 -5.76 20.55
N PRO A 91 -13.56 -5.66 21.84
CA PRO A 91 -14.92 -5.96 22.30
C PRO A 91 -16.01 -5.14 21.61
N SER A 92 -15.73 -3.87 21.25
CA SER A 92 -16.65 -3.01 20.50
C SER A 92 -16.97 -3.58 19.14
N ILE A 93 -15.95 -4.05 18.40
CA ILE A 93 -16.12 -4.67 17.09
C ILE A 93 -16.82 -6.02 17.24
N ARG A 94 -16.45 -6.85 18.22
CA ARG A 94 -17.07 -8.18 18.42
C ARG A 94 -18.60 -8.14 18.64
N ARG A 95 -19.14 -7.01 19.12
CA ARG A 95 -20.59 -6.80 19.30
C ARG A 95 -21.32 -6.47 17.98
N GLU A 96 -20.59 -6.10 16.93
CA GLU A 96 -21.15 -5.82 15.61
C GLU A 96 -21.62 -7.10 14.91
N PRO A 97 -22.57 -7.00 13.96
CA PRO A 97 -23.12 -8.14 13.23
C PRO A 97 -22.03 -9.05 12.66
N TYR A 98 -22.18 -10.35 12.85
CA TYR A 98 -21.19 -11.36 12.43
C TYR A 98 -20.88 -11.26 10.93
N GLU A 99 -21.91 -11.12 10.09
CA GLU A 99 -21.73 -11.01 8.64
C GLU A 99 -20.94 -9.77 8.22
N SER A 100 -21.15 -8.63 8.88
CA SER A 100 -20.38 -7.41 8.61
C SER A 100 -18.91 -7.60 8.97
N ARG A 101 -18.63 -8.18 10.14
CA ARG A 101 -17.26 -8.49 10.57
C ARG A 101 -16.57 -9.49 9.65
N LYS A 102 -17.30 -10.52 9.21
CA LYS A 102 -16.79 -11.54 8.30
C LYS A 102 -16.41 -10.93 6.95
N LYS A 103 -17.25 -10.05 6.39
CA LYS A 103 -16.94 -9.31 5.16
C LYS A 103 -15.69 -8.44 5.31
N LEU A 104 -15.57 -7.73 6.43
CA LEU A 104 -14.41 -6.90 6.71
C LEU A 104 -13.11 -7.70 6.86
N LEU A 105 -13.16 -8.84 7.57
CA LEU A 105 -12.02 -9.74 7.68
C LEU A 105 -11.62 -10.29 6.32
N LYS A 106 -12.59 -10.73 5.52
CA LYS A 106 -12.38 -11.19 4.16
C LYS A 106 -11.70 -10.12 3.31
N TYR A 107 -12.18 -8.89 3.36
CA TYR A 107 -11.56 -7.77 2.64
C TYR A 107 -10.11 -7.55 3.07
N LEU A 108 -9.82 -7.59 4.38
CA LEU A 108 -8.46 -7.43 4.90
C LEU A 108 -7.51 -8.53 4.38
N GLU A 109 -7.94 -9.79 4.48
CA GLU A 109 -7.10 -10.96 4.21
C GLU A 109 -7.00 -11.35 2.73
N GLU A 110 -8.05 -11.09 1.94
CA GLU A 110 -8.12 -11.52 0.53
C GLU A 110 -7.87 -10.37 -0.46
N GLU A 111 -8.11 -9.12 -0.08
CA GLU A 111 -7.99 -7.98 -0.99
C GLU A 111 -6.90 -6.99 -0.57
N PHE A 112 -6.97 -6.46 0.65
CA PHE A 112 -6.08 -5.41 1.11
C PHE A 112 -4.64 -5.91 1.26
N GLU A 113 -4.40 -6.90 2.12
CA GLU A 113 -3.05 -7.41 2.40
C GLU A 113 -2.38 -8.02 1.16
N PRO A 114 -3.01 -8.95 0.41
CA PRO A 114 -2.39 -9.50 -0.78
C PRO A 114 -2.21 -8.46 -1.88
N GLY A 115 -3.17 -7.53 -2.03
CA GLY A 115 -3.12 -6.49 -3.06
C GLY A 115 -1.98 -5.51 -2.86
N VAL A 116 -1.75 -5.03 -1.62
CA VAL A 116 -0.62 -4.13 -1.34
C VAL A 116 0.70 -4.89 -1.40
N THR A 117 0.76 -6.12 -0.86
CA THR A 117 1.96 -6.95 -0.91
C THR A 117 2.43 -7.20 -2.34
N LYS A 118 1.50 -7.58 -3.23
CA LYS A 118 1.81 -7.81 -4.65
C LYS A 118 2.43 -6.57 -5.32
N ARG A 119 1.90 -5.37 -5.05
CA ARG A 119 2.45 -4.13 -5.61
C ARG A 119 3.86 -3.84 -5.09
N LEU A 120 4.13 -4.11 -3.82
CA LEU A 120 5.48 -3.98 -3.27
C LEU A 120 6.44 -5.00 -3.89
N ASP A 121 5.98 -6.22 -4.16
CA ASP A 121 6.78 -7.25 -4.83
C ASP A 121 7.10 -6.88 -6.29
N GLU A 122 6.15 -6.27 -7.00
CA GLU A 122 6.38 -5.72 -8.34
C GLU A 122 7.46 -4.61 -8.33
N LEU A 123 7.44 -3.72 -7.33
CA LEU A 123 8.48 -2.69 -7.18
C LEU A 123 9.86 -3.28 -6.88
N ASP A 124 9.91 -4.31 -6.04
CA ASP A 124 11.14 -5.05 -5.74
C ASP A 124 11.71 -5.71 -6.99
N GLN A 125 10.85 -6.31 -7.82
CA GLN A 125 11.29 -6.92 -9.07
C GLN A 125 11.89 -5.86 -10.00
N ILE A 126 11.24 -4.70 -10.14
CA ILE A 126 11.77 -3.58 -10.94
C ILE A 126 13.13 -3.11 -10.39
N ALA A 127 13.27 -3.00 -9.06
CA ALA A 127 14.52 -2.59 -8.43
C ALA A 127 15.65 -3.63 -8.63
N ARG A 128 15.33 -4.92 -8.61
CA ARG A 128 16.29 -6.00 -8.89
C ARG A 128 16.71 -6.03 -10.35
N ASP A 129 15.77 -5.88 -11.27
CA ASP A 129 16.05 -5.79 -12.71
C ASP A 129 16.97 -4.61 -13.02
N LEU A 130 16.79 -3.49 -12.32
CA LEU A 130 17.68 -2.34 -12.39
C LEU A 130 19.09 -2.67 -11.95
N LEU A 131 19.27 -3.32 -10.79
CA LEU A 131 20.59 -3.72 -10.29
C LEU A 131 21.35 -4.64 -11.27
N GLN A 132 20.64 -5.53 -11.97
CA GLN A 132 21.25 -6.42 -12.96
C GLN A 132 21.75 -5.71 -14.21
N ILE A 133 21.23 -4.52 -14.55
CA ILE A 133 21.70 -3.74 -15.72
C ILE A 133 22.99 -2.98 -15.41
N VAL A 134 23.24 -2.67 -14.14
CA VAL A 134 24.43 -1.90 -13.69
C VAL A 134 25.57 -2.82 -13.26
N SER A 135 25.30 -4.13 -13.08
CA SER A 135 26.32 -5.15 -12.78
C SER A 135 26.97 -5.71 -14.04
#